data_AF-A0AA39NEP2-F1
#
_entry.id   AF-A0AA39NEP2-F1
#
_cell.length_a   1.000
_cell.length_b   1.000
_cell.length_c   1.000
_cell.angle_alpha   90.00
_cell.angle_beta   90.00
_cell.angle_gamma   90.00
#
_symmetry.space_group_name_H-M   'P 1'
#
loop_
_entity.id
_entity.type
_entity.pdbx_description
1 polymer ?
#
loop_
_entity_poly.entity_id
_entity_poly.type
_entity_poly.pdbx_seq_one_letter_code
_entity_poly.pdbx_strand_id
1 'polypeptide(L)'
;MNNYDYIRTRSYCRLDEARNTATTERKYNSTRTRQEIQSIFEAKFDKPAYDWQLDVAEAMLVGLDTVLIAGTGAGKTIPFMLPLLLDKQKKVLVGKVETHTAHV
;
A
#
# COMPACT_ATOMS: atom_id res chain seq x y z
N MET A 1 -22.12 -13.28 -8.57
CA MET A 1 -21.04 -12.52 -7.93
C MET A 1 -21.43 -11.05 -7.98
N ASN A 2 -21.43 -10.34 -6.85
CA ASN A 2 -21.76 -8.90 -6.88
C ASN A 2 -20.60 -8.12 -7.54
N ASN A 3 -20.87 -6.88 -7.98
CA ASN A 3 -19.87 -6.06 -8.69
C ASN A 3 -18.62 -5.81 -7.84
N TYR A 4 -18.79 -5.65 -6.51
CA TYR A 4 -17.69 -5.44 -5.59
C TYR A 4 -16.71 -6.63 -5.55
N ASP A 5 -17.23 -7.84 -5.42
CA ASP A 5 -16.42 -9.07 -5.37
C ASP A 5 -15.69 -9.30 -6.70
N TYR A 6 -16.33 -8.96 -7.82
CA TYR A 6 -15.71 -9.02 -9.15
C TYR A 6 -14.53 -8.04 -9.27
N ILE A 7 -14.74 -6.77 -8.90
CA ILE A 7 -13.69 -5.75 -8.93
C ILE A 7 -12.55 -6.15 -7.99
N ARG A 8 -12.86 -6.59 -6.77
CA ARG A 8 -11.88 -7.04 -5.80
C ARG A 8 -11.03 -8.19 -6.36
N THR A 9 -11.68 -9.23 -6.88
CA THR A 9 -10.99 -10.39 -7.48
C THR A 9 -10.05 -9.94 -8.59
N ARG A 10 -10.53 -9.08 -9.50
CA ARG A 10 -9.73 -8.55 -10.60
C ARG A 10 -8.52 -7.75 -10.12
N SER A 11 -8.68 -6.92 -9.09
CA SER A 11 -7.58 -6.17 -8.49
C SER A 11 -6.50 -7.07 -7.90
N TYR A 12 -6.90 -8.15 -7.20
CA TYR A 12 -5.96 -9.10 -6.64
C TYR A 12 -5.25 -9.93 -7.72
N CYS A 13 -5.95 -10.36 -8.78
CA CYS A 13 -5.31 -11.01 -9.93
C CYS A 13 -4.21 -10.14 -10.55
N ARG A 14 -4.47 -8.83 -10.71
CA ARG A 14 -3.45 -7.89 -11.23
C ARG A 14 -2.26 -7.73 -10.30
N LEU A 15 -2.48 -7.72 -9.00
CA LEU A 15 -1.40 -7.67 -8.02
C LEU A 15 -0.53 -8.93 -8.10
N ASP A 16 -1.15 -10.10 -8.23
CA ASP A 16 -0.43 -11.36 -8.36
C ASP A 16 0.34 -11.46 -9.68
N GLU A 17 -0.25 -11.01 -10.79
CA GLU A 17 0.45 -10.86 -12.08
C GLU A 17 1.68 -9.95 -11.94
N ALA A 18 1.53 -8.77 -11.32
CA ALA A 18 2.63 -7.84 -11.12
C ALA A 18 3.72 -8.41 -10.20
N ARG A 19 3.36 -9.15 -9.14
CA ARG A 19 4.30 -9.87 -8.27
C ARG A 19 5.08 -10.92 -9.07
N ASN A 20 4.41 -11.68 -9.92
CA ASN A 20 5.04 -12.70 -10.75
C ASN A 20 6.02 -12.08 -11.75
N THR A 21 5.60 -11.03 -12.47
CA THR A 21 6.48 -10.27 -13.38
C THR A 21 7.69 -9.68 -12.66
N ALA A 22 7.49 -9.06 -11.48
CA ALA A 22 8.60 -8.53 -10.69
C ALA A 22 9.56 -9.64 -10.20
N THR A 23 9.03 -10.82 -9.89
CA THR A 23 9.82 -12.00 -9.50
C THR A 23 10.72 -12.45 -10.65
N THR A 24 10.17 -12.52 -11.88
CA THR A 24 10.94 -12.95 -13.07
C THR A 24 11.94 -11.91 -13.54
N GLU A 25 11.56 -10.62 -13.55
CA GLU A 25 12.38 -9.55 -14.13
C GLU A 25 13.42 -9.00 -13.15
N ARG A 26 13.07 -8.89 -11.87
CA ARG A 26 13.87 -8.18 -10.85
C ARG A 26 14.30 -9.07 -9.69
N LYS A 27 14.00 -10.37 -9.73
CA LYS A 27 14.19 -11.33 -8.62
C LYS A 27 13.51 -10.85 -7.32
N TYR A 28 12.39 -10.15 -7.47
CA TYR A 28 11.59 -9.66 -6.34
C TYR A 28 11.04 -10.84 -5.52
N ASN A 29 11.01 -10.71 -4.19
CA ASN A 29 10.42 -11.71 -3.30
C ASN A 29 9.32 -11.07 -2.45
N SER A 30 8.07 -11.37 -2.80
CA SER A 30 6.88 -10.81 -2.14
C SER A 30 6.84 -11.12 -0.65
N THR A 31 6.96 -12.40 -0.28
CA THR A 31 6.87 -12.84 1.12
C THR A 31 7.92 -12.16 1.99
N ARG A 32 9.18 -12.15 1.54
CA ARG A 32 10.29 -11.54 2.27
C ARG A 32 10.08 -10.03 2.41
N THR A 33 9.73 -9.35 1.32
CA THR A 33 9.51 -7.89 1.32
C THR A 33 8.40 -7.50 2.29
N ARG A 34 7.27 -8.23 2.28
CA ARG A 34 6.15 -8.00 3.20
C ARG A 34 6.55 -8.22 4.65
N GLN A 35 7.30 -9.28 4.94
CA GLN A 35 7.80 -9.56 6.29
C GLN A 35 8.73 -8.45 6.79
N GLU A 36 9.68 -8.01 5.96
CA GLU A 36 10.61 -6.93 6.32
C GLU A 36 9.87 -5.61 6.59
N ILE A 37 8.92 -5.20 5.73
CA ILE A 37 8.07 -4.02 5.97
C ILE A 37 7.31 -4.15 7.28
N GLN A 38 6.66 -5.29 7.49
CA GLN A 38 5.84 -5.57 8.65
C GLN A 38 6.67 -5.45 9.94
N SER A 39 7.85 -6.07 9.98
CA SER A 39 8.75 -5.99 11.13
C SER A 39 9.23 -4.57 11.41
N ILE A 40 9.59 -3.80 10.38
CA ILE A 40 10.03 -2.40 10.56
C ILE A 40 8.88 -1.53 11.05
N PHE A 41 7.68 -1.72 10.52
CA PHE A 41 6.49 -0.96 10.92
C PHE A 41 6.11 -1.27 12.37
N GLU A 42 6.01 -2.55 12.72
CA GLU A 42 5.63 -2.98 14.06
C GLU A 42 6.63 -2.52 15.12
N ALA A 43 7.93 -2.58 14.84
CA ALA A 43 8.97 -2.06 15.73
C ALA A 43 8.91 -0.53 15.93
N LYS A 44 8.25 0.21 15.04
CA LYS A 44 8.13 1.68 15.11
C LYS A 44 6.83 2.16 15.74
N PHE A 45 5.75 1.40 15.58
CA PHE A 45 4.40 1.83 15.93
C PHE A 45 3.70 0.92 16.95
N ASP A 46 4.40 -0.12 17.44
CA ASP A 46 3.91 -1.12 18.39
C ASP A 46 2.59 -1.79 17.98
N LYS A 47 2.30 -1.79 16.67
CA LYS A 47 1.10 -2.35 16.06
C LYS A 47 1.40 -2.87 14.66
N PRO A 48 0.79 -3.99 14.25
CA PRO A 48 0.96 -4.49 12.90
C PRO A 48 0.20 -3.63 11.89
N ALA A 49 0.71 -3.58 10.65
CA ALA A 49 -0.07 -3.06 9.54
C ALA A 49 -1.17 -4.07 9.16
N TYR A 50 -2.29 -3.59 8.63
CA TYR A 50 -3.32 -4.48 8.10
C TYR A 50 -2.89 -5.10 6.77
N ASP A 51 -3.38 -6.30 6.46
CA ASP A 51 -3.04 -7.00 5.21
C ASP A 51 -3.29 -6.17 3.96
N TRP A 52 -4.44 -5.48 3.90
CA TRP A 52 -4.77 -4.62 2.76
C TRP A 52 -3.82 -3.42 2.64
N GLN A 53 -3.20 -2.97 3.74
CA GLN A 53 -2.20 -1.90 3.70
C GLN A 53 -0.88 -2.41 3.10
N LEU A 54 -0.49 -3.63 3.45
CA LEU A 54 0.66 -4.31 2.85
C LEU A 54 0.41 -4.61 1.37
N ASP A 55 -0.81 -4.99 0.98
CA ASP A 55 -1.16 -5.24 -0.43
C ASP A 55 -1.02 -3.98 -1.28
N VAL A 56 -1.53 -2.84 -0.81
CA VAL A 56 -1.42 -1.56 -1.52
C VAL A 56 0.03 -1.05 -1.53
N ALA A 57 0.76 -1.19 -0.42
CA ALA A 57 2.17 -0.85 -0.35
C ALA A 57 3.00 -1.65 -1.35
N GLU A 58 2.75 -2.96 -1.41
CA GLU A 58 3.41 -3.87 -2.33
C GLU A 58 3.06 -3.59 -3.78
N ALA A 59 1.79 -3.29 -4.09
CA ALA A 59 1.37 -2.87 -5.43
C ALA A 59 2.23 -1.70 -5.94
N MET A 60 2.53 -0.72 -5.09
CA MET A 60 3.43 0.39 -5.42
C MET A 60 4.90 -0.03 -5.57
N LEU A 61 5.38 -1.03 -4.83
CA LEU A 61 6.76 -1.53 -4.94
C LEU A 61 7.00 -2.34 -6.22
N VAL A 62 5.99 -3.10 -6.66
CA VAL A 62 6.06 -3.84 -7.93
C VAL A 62 5.77 -2.95 -9.15
N GLY A 63 5.39 -1.68 -8.94
CA GLY A 63 5.20 -0.69 -9.99
C GLY A 63 3.79 -0.64 -10.58
N LEU A 64 2.77 -1.05 -9.82
CA LEU A 64 1.37 -1.00 -10.22
C LEU A 64 0.72 0.34 -9.83
N ASP A 65 0.13 1.02 -10.81
CA ASP A 65 -0.74 2.17 -10.55
C ASP A 65 -1.98 1.74 -9.77
N THR A 66 -2.15 2.30 -8.57
CA THR A 66 -3.12 1.82 -7.58
C THR A 66 -4.07 2.92 -7.14
N VAL A 67 -5.38 2.64 -7.18
CA VAL A 67 -6.43 3.49 -6.59
C VAL A 67 -6.93 2.83 -5.31
N LEU A 68 -6.82 3.54 -4.19
CA LEU A 68 -7.31 3.09 -2.88
C LEU A 68 -8.55 3.88 -2.49
N ILE A 69 -9.66 3.18 -2.24
CA ILE A 69 -10.89 3.75 -1.68
C ILE A 69 -11.04 3.23 -0.25
N ALA A 70 -10.94 4.13 0.72
CA ALA A 70 -11.09 3.80 2.13
C ALA A 70 -11.76 4.95 2.88
N GLY A 71 -12.54 4.62 3.91
CA GLY A 71 -13.23 5.59 4.75
C GLY A 71 -12.27 6.49 5.54
N THR A 72 -12.82 7.55 6.14
CA THR A 72 -12.09 8.40 7.09
C THR A 72 -11.65 7.58 8.30
N GLY A 73 -10.44 7.84 8.82
CA GLY A 73 -9.90 7.10 9.96
C GLY A 73 -9.39 5.68 9.66
N ALA A 74 -9.65 5.13 8.47
CA ALA A 74 -9.25 3.76 8.11
C ALA A 74 -7.72 3.56 7.97
N GLY A 75 -6.90 4.62 8.09
CA GLY A 75 -5.45 4.49 7.97
C GLY A 75 -4.92 4.47 6.53
N LYS A 76 -5.62 5.10 5.58
CA LYS A 76 -5.23 5.20 4.16
C LYS A 76 -3.85 5.83 3.90
N THR A 77 -3.26 6.51 4.89
CA THR A 77 -1.90 7.06 4.82
C THR A 77 -0.82 5.97 4.95
N ILE A 78 -1.06 4.94 5.76
CA ILE A 78 -0.08 3.89 6.06
C ILE A 78 0.48 3.22 4.80
N PRO A 79 -0.34 2.77 3.82
CA PRO A 79 0.17 2.15 2.60
C PRO A 79 1.20 2.99 1.83
N PHE A 80 1.08 4.32 1.82
CA PHE A 80 2.03 5.21 1.13
C PHE A 80 3.34 5.40 1.89
N MET A 81 3.33 5.21 3.21
CA MET A 81 4.53 5.29 4.05
C MET A 81 5.32 3.97 4.05
N LEU A 82 4.63 2.82 4.00
CA LEU A 82 5.27 1.51 4.13
C LEU A 82 6.42 1.26 3.11
N PRO A 83 6.29 1.59 1.81
CA PRO A 83 7.39 1.42 0.87
C PRO A 83 8.65 2.21 1.22
N LEU A 84 8.50 3.38 1.87
CA LEU A 84 9.62 4.24 2.27
C LEU A 84 10.44 3.65 3.43
N LEU A 85 9.89 2.65 4.12
CA LEU A 85 10.60 1.93 5.18
C LEU A 85 11.64 0.96 4.61
N LEU A 86 11.44 0.46 3.38
CA LEU A 86 12.40 -0.39 2.68
C LEU A 86 13.23 0.37 1.66
N ASP A 87 12.56 1.12 0.79
CA ASP A 87 13.20 1.86 -0.28
C ASP A 87 13.38 3.32 0.12
N LYS A 88 14.64 3.73 0.25
CA LYS A 88 14.99 5.11 0.59
C LYS A 88 14.85 6.06 -0.61
N GLN A 89 14.49 5.56 -1.79
CA GLN A 89 14.12 6.42 -2.90
C GLN A 89 12.94 7.32 -2.52
N LYS A 90 13.04 8.59 -2.90
CA LYS A 90 12.08 9.61 -2.50
C LYS A 90 10.74 9.36 -3.21
N LYS A 91 9.66 9.18 -2.45
CA LYS A 91 8.29 9.27 -2.94
C LYS A 91 7.70 10.62 -2.53
N VAL A 92 6.92 11.23 -3.43
CA VAL A 92 6.24 12.51 -3.16
C VAL A 92 4.78 12.20 -2.81
N LEU A 93 4.38 12.58 -1.60
CA LEU A 93 2.98 12.53 -1.16
C LEU A 93 2.40 13.94 -1.23
N VAL A 94 1.35 14.12 -2.05
CA VAL A 94 0.64 15.40 -2.17
C VAL A 94 -0.73 15.27 -1.52
N GLY A 95 -1.00 16.09 -0.51
CA GLY A 95 -2.29 16.13 0.19
C GLY A 95 -2.83 17.55 0.27
N LYS A 96 -4.15 17.72 0.05
CA LYS A 96 -4.85 18.98 0.29
C LYS A 96 -5.27 19.04 1.76
N VAL A 97 -4.93 20.13 2.44
CA VAL A 97 -5.49 20.46 3.76
C VAL A 97 -6.47 21.61 3.57
N GLU A 98 -7.72 21.41 3.96
CA GLU A 98 -8.73 22.47 3.99
C GLU A 98 -8.82 23.00 5.42
N THR A 99 -8.38 24.24 5.62
CA THR A 99 -8.60 24.95 6.88
C THR A 99 -9.88 25.77 6.74
N HIS A 100 -10.95 25.33 7.41
CA HIS A 100 -12.11 26.19 7.60
C HIS A 100 -11.79 27.17 8.75
N THR A 101 -11.46 28.41 8.40
CA THR A 101 -11.45 29.49 9.38
C THR A 101 -12.90 29.77 9.77
N ALA A 102 -13.30 29.37 10.97
CA ALA A 102 -14.57 29.78 11.53
C ALA A 102 -14.51 31.30 11.74
N HIS A 103 -15.28 32.06 10.95
CA HIS A 103 -15.56 33.45 11.26
C HIS A 103 -16.54 33.46 12.44
N VAL A 104 -16.06 33.89 13.61
CA VAL A 104 -16.87 34.25 14.78
C VAL A 104 -17.18 35.73 14.71
#